data_AF-A0A2K3MBN8-F1
#
_entry.id   AF-A0A2K3MBN8-F1
#
_cell.length_a   1.000
_cell.length_b   1.000
_cell.length_c   1.000
_cell.angle_alpha   90.00
_cell.angle_beta   90.00
_cell.angle_gamma   90.00
#
_symmetry.space_group_name_H-M   'P 1'
#
loop_
_entity.id
_entity.type
_entity.pdbx_description
1 polymer ?
#
loop_
_entity_poly.entity_id
_entity_poly.type
_entity_poly.pdbx_seq_one_letter_code
_entity_poly.pdbx_strand_id
1 'polypeptide(L)'
;MACCTLFIAMELFISPRHHHPFDPQDGTIPSNHLHNFEHSSMALSFLIFATFTIVLDRFSTSTIVENELSHLLAAIAFAQQYLLIHFHSRDHVGIEGQYHYLLQILIMICFVTTLMGIGFPMSFLVSFVRSVCIIFQGLWLMFMGLMLYTPGYEPKGCFMKLKEGQYVVRCNDEKAIHRAVALVNLQFSWFLIGVPIFAVSFYLIMATCYGEKVEYVSLMKEEHHLEDGLKNFNVES
;
A
#
# COMPACT_ATOMS: atom_id res chain seq x y z
N MET A 1 -8.51 -5.73 -7.09
CA MET A 1 -8.68 -7.12 -7.58
C MET A 1 -7.94 -7.34 -8.90
N ALA A 2 -8.35 -6.73 -10.01
CA ALA A 2 -7.72 -6.95 -11.34
C ALA A 2 -6.19 -6.78 -11.34
N CYS A 3 -5.67 -5.70 -10.74
CA CYS A 3 -4.22 -5.47 -10.67
C CYS A 3 -3.48 -6.55 -9.89
N CYS A 4 -4.03 -7.02 -8.76
CA CYS A 4 -3.42 -8.09 -7.97
C CYS A 4 -3.42 -9.42 -8.75
N THR A 5 -4.53 -9.76 -9.40
CA THR A 5 -4.63 -10.97 -10.22
C THR A 5 -3.66 -10.94 -11.40
N LEU A 6 -3.58 -9.81 -12.10
CA LEU A 6 -2.62 -9.62 -13.19
C LEU A 6 -1.18 -9.69 -12.69
N PHE A 7 -0.87 -9.08 -11.54
CA PHE A 7 0.47 -9.12 -10.96
C PHE A 7 0.88 -10.55 -10.57
N ILE A 8 0.01 -11.31 -9.91
CA ILE A 8 0.25 -12.73 -9.59
C ILE A 8 0.47 -13.54 -10.87
N ALA A 9 -0.35 -13.31 -11.91
CA ALA A 9 -0.17 -13.98 -13.19
C ALA A 9 1.17 -13.63 -13.85
N MET A 10 1.58 -12.36 -13.77
CA MET A 10 2.83 -11.87 -14.32
C MET A 10 4.04 -12.50 -13.64
N GLU A 11 4.04 -12.55 -12.31
CA GLU A 11 5.14 -13.09 -11.49
C GLU A 11 5.27 -14.61 -11.62
N LEU A 12 4.16 -15.37 -11.69
CA LEU A 12 4.22 -16.85 -11.65
C LEU A 12 4.22 -17.52 -13.03
N PHE A 13 3.76 -16.84 -14.09
CA PHE A 13 3.48 -17.52 -15.37
C PHE A 13 3.92 -16.77 -16.63
N ILE A 14 4.12 -15.45 -16.61
CA ILE A 14 4.27 -14.65 -17.85
C ILE A 14 5.68 -14.05 -18.01
N SER A 15 6.20 -13.35 -17.01
CA SER A 15 7.46 -12.59 -17.10
C SER A 15 8.53 -13.20 -16.20
N PRO A 16 9.83 -13.27 -16.58
CA PRO A 16 10.49 -12.63 -17.73
C PRO A 16 10.37 -13.39 -19.07
N ARG A 17 10.08 -14.69 -19.01
CA ARG A 17 9.65 -15.54 -20.14
C ARG A 17 8.61 -16.49 -19.58
N HIS A 18 7.65 -16.93 -20.39
CA HIS A 18 6.68 -17.97 -19.99
C HIS A 18 7.40 -19.10 -19.26
N HIS A 19 7.26 -19.12 -17.94
CA HIS A 19 7.97 -20.02 -17.05
C HIS A 19 6.92 -20.77 -16.24
N HIS A 20 7.24 -22.02 -15.93
CA HIS A 20 6.41 -22.82 -15.06
C HIS A 20 6.87 -22.59 -13.61
N PRO A 21 5.98 -22.29 -12.66
CA PRO A 21 6.40 -21.90 -11.31
C PRO A 21 7.07 -23.06 -10.56
N PHE A 22 6.74 -24.30 -10.90
CA PHE A 22 7.32 -25.52 -10.32
C PHE A 22 8.22 -26.25 -11.32
N ASP A 23 9.24 -26.94 -10.80
CA ASP A 23 10.09 -27.84 -11.57
C ASP A 23 9.23 -29.00 -12.15
N PRO A 24 9.27 -29.25 -13.46
CA PRO A 24 8.49 -30.33 -14.09
C PRO A 24 8.86 -31.75 -13.63
N GLN A 25 10.05 -31.95 -13.07
CA GLN A 25 10.59 -33.28 -12.75
C GLN A 25 10.22 -33.74 -11.33
N ASP A 26 10.26 -32.83 -10.36
CA ASP A 26 10.00 -33.15 -8.95
C ASP A 26 8.93 -32.28 -8.28
N GLY A 27 8.40 -31.26 -8.98
CA GLY A 27 7.36 -30.36 -8.46
C GLY A 27 7.84 -29.35 -7.41
N THR A 28 9.15 -29.25 -7.18
CA THR A 28 9.72 -28.27 -6.23
C THR A 28 9.66 -26.85 -6.78
N ILE A 29 9.85 -25.85 -5.92
CA ILE A 29 9.99 -24.45 -6.34
C ILE A 29 11.48 -24.20 -6.64
N PRO A 30 11.84 -23.89 -7.90
CA PRO A 30 13.21 -23.54 -8.24
C PRO A 30 13.69 -22.31 -7.46
N SER A 31 14.96 -22.28 -7.07
CA SER A 31 15.51 -21.19 -6.25
C SER A 31 15.38 -19.81 -6.91
N ASN A 32 15.47 -19.75 -8.25
CA ASN A 32 15.26 -18.53 -9.03
C ASN A 32 13.80 -18.06 -9.12
N HIS A 33 12.83 -18.86 -8.64
CA HIS A 33 11.41 -18.50 -8.59
C HIS A 33 10.95 -18.12 -7.18
N LEU A 34 11.77 -18.28 -6.15
CA LEU A 34 11.38 -18.01 -4.76
C LEU A 34 10.90 -16.56 -4.57
N HIS A 35 11.61 -15.58 -5.13
CA HIS A 35 11.21 -14.17 -5.06
C HIS A 35 9.84 -13.92 -5.73
N ASN A 36 9.53 -14.60 -6.84
CA ASN A 36 8.24 -14.47 -7.52
C ASN A 36 7.09 -14.97 -6.64
N PHE A 37 7.32 -16.03 -5.86
CA PHE A 37 6.35 -16.55 -4.89
C PHE A 37 6.18 -15.59 -3.70
N GLU A 38 7.24 -14.99 -3.19
CA GLU A 38 7.17 -13.96 -2.15
C GLU A 38 6.35 -12.76 -2.64
N HIS A 39 6.64 -12.26 -3.84
CA HIS A 39 5.90 -11.17 -4.49
C HIS A 39 4.42 -11.52 -4.69
N SER A 40 4.14 -12.70 -5.21
CA SER A 40 2.78 -13.19 -5.43
C SER A 40 2.00 -13.34 -4.13
N SER A 41 2.67 -13.80 -3.07
CA SER A 41 2.08 -13.91 -1.74
C SER A 41 1.73 -12.54 -1.14
N MET A 42 2.55 -11.51 -1.37
CA MET A 42 2.19 -10.13 -1.02
C MET A 42 0.95 -9.65 -1.78
N ALA A 43 0.88 -9.87 -3.10
CA ALA A 43 -0.29 -9.46 -3.87
C ALA A 43 -1.56 -10.25 -3.51
N LEU A 44 -1.41 -11.53 -3.13
CA LEU A 44 -2.50 -12.39 -2.71
C LEU A 44 -3.16 -11.90 -1.42
N SER A 45 -2.40 -11.43 -0.43
CA SER A 45 -2.98 -10.89 0.81
C SER A 45 -3.87 -9.66 0.55
N PHE A 46 -3.44 -8.75 -0.34
CA PHE A 46 -4.26 -7.61 -0.75
C PHE A 46 -5.45 -8.02 -1.63
N LEU A 47 -5.34 -9.08 -2.43
CA LEU A 47 -6.46 -9.64 -3.19
C LEU A 47 -7.52 -10.23 -2.25
N ILE A 48 -7.09 -10.97 -1.23
CA ILE A 48 -7.97 -11.51 -0.17
C ILE A 48 -8.67 -10.36 0.54
N PHE A 49 -7.92 -9.37 1.03
CA PHE A 49 -8.50 -8.16 1.63
C PHE A 49 -9.58 -7.54 0.73
N ALA A 50 -9.24 -7.21 -0.51
CA ALA A 50 -10.19 -6.56 -1.44
C ALA A 50 -11.44 -7.42 -1.71
N THR A 51 -11.27 -8.74 -1.81
CA THR A 51 -12.38 -9.67 -2.07
C THR A 51 -13.32 -9.73 -0.86
N PHE A 52 -12.76 -9.90 0.35
CA PHE A 52 -13.56 -9.97 1.56
C PHE A 52 -14.22 -8.63 1.90
N THR A 53 -13.58 -7.49 1.64
CA THR A 53 -14.24 -6.18 1.81
C THR A 53 -15.47 -6.05 0.90
N ILE A 54 -15.41 -6.52 -0.36
CA ILE A 54 -16.60 -6.53 -1.24
C ILE A 54 -17.68 -7.50 -0.74
N VAL A 55 -17.28 -8.66 -0.23
CA VAL A 55 -18.23 -9.62 0.37
C VAL A 55 -18.88 -9.02 1.61
N LEU A 56 -18.12 -8.37 2.48
CA LEU A 56 -18.64 -7.71 3.68
C LEU A 56 -19.58 -6.57 3.32
N ASP A 57 -19.23 -5.70 2.36
CA ASP A 57 -20.10 -4.63 1.85
C ASP A 57 -21.44 -5.18 1.32
N ARG A 58 -21.41 -6.36 0.67
CA ARG A 58 -22.63 -6.95 0.08
C ARG A 58 -23.53 -7.67 1.08
N PHE A 59 -22.96 -8.28 2.11
CA PHE A 59 -23.69 -9.20 3.00
C PHE A 59 -23.78 -8.74 4.45
N SER A 60 -22.95 -7.78 4.88
CA SER A 60 -23.01 -7.26 6.25
C SER A 60 -24.24 -6.38 6.43
N THR A 61 -24.92 -6.57 7.54
CA THR A 61 -26.00 -5.68 7.99
C THR A 61 -25.49 -4.59 8.92
N SER A 62 -24.22 -4.64 9.33
CA SER A 62 -23.58 -3.68 10.24
C SER A 62 -22.35 -3.07 9.59
N THR A 63 -22.41 -1.76 9.36
CA THR A 63 -21.30 -0.94 8.85
C THR A 63 -20.11 -0.91 9.79
N ILE A 64 -20.33 -1.10 11.11
CA ILE A 64 -19.26 -1.16 12.10
C ILE A 64 -18.45 -2.44 11.91
N VAL A 65 -19.12 -3.60 11.86
CA VAL A 65 -18.47 -4.92 11.70
C VAL A 65 -17.75 -5.01 10.36
N GLU A 66 -18.37 -4.50 9.30
CA GLU A 66 -17.76 -4.41 7.97
C GLU A 66 -16.45 -3.62 7.99
N ASN A 67 -16.47 -2.44 8.63
CA ASN A 67 -15.28 -1.59 8.77
C ASN A 67 -14.20 -2.29 9.59
N GLU A 68 -14.51 -2.77 10.79
CA GLU A 68 -13.53 -3.40 11.68
C GLU A 68 -12.84 -4.61 11.02
N LEU A 69 -13.61 -5.50 10.39
CA LEU A 69 -13.06 -6.68 9.70
C LEU A 69 -12.25 -6.30 8.47
N SER A 70 -12.69 -5.29 7.69
CA SER A 70 -11.93 -4.80 6.54
C SER A 70 -10.59 -4.18 6.97
N HIS A 71 -10.57 -3.39 8.06
CA HIS A 71 -9.34 -2.82 8.59
C HIS A 71 -8.41 -3.91 9.15
N LEU A 72 -8.95 -4.93 9.81
CA LEU A 72 -8.16 -6.07 10.29
C LEU A 72 -7.48 -6.80 9.12
N LEU A 73 -8.23 -7.12 8.06
CA LEU A 73 -7.68 -7.78 6.87
C LEU A 73 -6.64 -6.91 6.16
N ALA A 74 -6.87 -5.60 6.04
CA ALA A 74 -5.88 -4.67 5.50
C ALA A 74 -4.61 -4.61 6.36
N ALA A 75 -4.74 -4.58 7.68
CA ALA A 75 -3.60 -4.58 8.59
C ALA A 75 -2.79 -5.88 8.47
N ILE A 76 -3.45 -7.04 8.36
CA ILE A 76 -2.78 -8.33 8.10
C ILE A 76 -2.05 -8.29 6.74
N ALA A 77 -2.65 -7.72 5.70
CA ALA A 77 -2.02 -7.59 4.39
C ALA A 77 -0.76 -6.70 4.45
N PHE A 78 -0.80 -5.55 5.14
CA PHE A 78 0.37 -4.71 5.36
C PHE A 78 1.44 -5.40 6.23
N ALA A 79 1.05 -6.15 7.26
CA ALA A 79 1.99 -6.91 8.07
C ALA A 79 2.71 -7.99 7.24
N GLN A 80 1.97 -8.73 6.41
CA GLN A 80 2.55 -9.72 5.50
C GLN A 80 3.47 -9.05 4.48
N GLN A 81 3.08 -7.92 3.90
CA GLN A 81 3.92 -7.14 3.00
C GLN A 81 5.21 -6.68 3.68
N TYR A 82 5.12 -6.15 4.90
CA TYR A 82 6.30 -5.73 5.67
C TYR A 82 7.24 -6.92 5.92
N LEU A 83 6.72 -8.06 6.39
CA LEU A 83 7.53 -9.24 6.71
C LEU A 83 8.23 -9.78 5.47
N LEU A 84 7.51 -9.95 4.35
CA LEU A 84 8.09 -10.46 3.12
C LEU A 84 9.15 -9.50 2.56
N ILE A 85 8.91 -8.20 2.54
CA ILE A 85 9.93 -7.22 2.12
C ILE A 85 11.10 -7.18 3.10
N HIS A 86 10.86 -7.32 4.41
CA HIS A 86 11.93 -7.34 5.40
C HIS A 86 12.86 -8.54 5.19
N PHE A 87 12.29 -9.74 4.99
CA PHE A 87 13.09 -10.94 4.74
C PHE A 87 13.78 -10.88 3.38
N HIS A 88 13.06 -10.49 2.32
CA HIS A 88 13.61 -10.28 0.99
C HIS A 88 14.77 -9.27 0.97
N SER A 89 14.62 -8.16 1.70
CA SER A 89 15.61 -7.09 1.75
C SER A 89 16.85 -7.42 2.57
N ARG A 90 16.88 -8.51 3.35
CA ARG A 90 18.11 -8.93 4.06
C ARG A 90 19.23 -9.30 3.10
N ASP A 91 18.88 -9.69 1.88
CA ASP A 91 19.84 -10.06 0.85
C ASP A 91 20.33 -8.84 0.03
N HIS A 92 19.68 -7.69 0.20
CA HIS A 92 20.02 -6.43 -0.48
C HIS A 92 20.91 -5.55 0.39
N VAL A 93 22.19 -5.42 0.00
CA VAL A 93 23.15 -4.48 0.60
C VAL A 93 23.37 -3.26 -0.30
N GLY A 94 23.51 -2.07 0.28
CA GLY A 94 23.78 -0.83 -0.46
C GLY A 94 22.53 -0.07 -0.89
N ILE A 95 22.44 0.30 -2.17
CA ILE A 95 21.41 1.22 -2.68
C ILE A 95 20.00 0.61 -2.66
N GLU A 96 19.86 -0.63 -3.12
CA GLU A 96 18.59 -1.36 -3.18
C GLU A 96 18.03 -1.59 -1.77
N GLY A 97 18.90 -2.00 -0.84
CA GLY A 97 18.55 -2.12 0.58
C GLY A 97 18.06 -0.80 1.19
N GLN A 98 18.65 0.34 0.82
CA GLN A 98 18.21 1.65 1.31
C GLN A 98 16.80 2.00 0.80
N TYR A 99 16.49 1.74 -0.47
CA TYR A 99 15.15 1.93 -1.02
C TYR A 99 14.10 1.08 -0.30
N HIS A 100 14.42 -0.20 -0.09
CA HIS A 100 13.53 -1.13 0.61
C HIS A 100 13.37 -0.79 2.09
N TYR A 101 14.42 -0.31 2.76
CA TYR A 101 14.35 0.14 4.15
C TYR A 101 13.35 1.29 4.32
N LEU A 102 13.41 2.31 3.44
CA LEU A 102 12.49 3.43 3.46
C LEU A 102 11.05 3.01 3.11
N LEU A 103 10.89 2.05 2.19
CA LEU A 103 9.60 1.46 1.88
C LEU A 103 9.01 0.70 3.09
N GLN A 104 9.83 -0.05 3.83
CA GLN A 104 9.42 -0.75 5.05
C GLN A 104 8.87 0.22 6.10
N ILE A 105 9.49 1.38 6.27
CA ILE A 105 8.99 2.44 7.17
C ILE A 105 7.60 2.91 6.73
N LEU A 106 7.39 3.19 5.44
CA LEU A 106 6.10 3.62 4.91
C LEU A 106 5.00 2.56 5.11
N ILE A 107 5.33 1.29 4.85
CA ILE A 107 4.41 0.16 5.09
C ILE A 107 4.04 0.07 6.56
N MET A 108 5.02 0.26 7.46
CA MET A 108 4.74 0.28 8.90
C MET A 108 3.76 1.40 9.25
N ILE A 109 3.95 2.61 8.73
CA ILE A 109 3.03 3.72 8.96
C ILE A 109 1.62 3.38 8.42
N CYS A 110 1.52 2.77 7.24
CA CYS A 110 0.24 2.29 6.70
C CYS A 110 -0.41 1.23 7.60
N PHE A 111 0.38 0.29 8.14
CA PHE A 111 -0.08 -0.73 9.08
C PHE A 111 -0.65 -0.10 10.36
N VAL A 112 0.12 0.78 11.04
CA VAL A 112 -0.33 1.41 12.28
C VAL A 112 -1.54 2.30 12.05
N THR A 113 -1.56 3.11 11.00
CA THR A 113 -2.72 3.97 10.70
C THR A 113 -3.95 3.16 10.34
N THR A 114 -3.78 1.98 9.72
CA THR A 114 -4.88 1.03 9.48
C THR A 114 -5.41 0.43 10.79
N LEU A 115 -4.53 0.03 11.72
CA LEU A 115 -4.95 -0.44 13.05
C LEU A 115 -5.65 0.67 13.85
N MET A 116 -5.16 1.90 13.78
CA MET A 116 -5.83 3.05 14.41
C MET A 116 -7.25 3.25 13.88
N GLY A 117 -7.52 2.91 12.62
CA GLY A 117 -8.87 2.96 12.05
C GLY A 117 -9.87 2.00 12.70
N ILE A 118 -9.40 0.93 13.36
CA ILE A 118 -10.26 0.03 14.15
C ILE A 118 -10.72 0.75 15.43
N GLY A 119 -9.79 1.41 16.14
CA GLY A 119 -10.11 2.12 17.39
C GLY A 119 -10.79 3.48 17.18
N PHE A 120 -10.61 4.09 16.00
CA PHE A 120 -11.11 5.42 15.66
C PHE A 120 -11.83 5.46 14.29
N PRO A 121 -12.91 4.68 14.09
CA PRO A 121 -13.52 4.48 12.77
C PRO A 121 -14.13 5.74 12.16
N MET A 122 -14.53 6.72 12.98
CA MET A 122 -15.13 7.99 12.54
C MET A 122 -14.13 9.16 12.45
N SER A 123 -12.83 8.90 12.60
CA SER A 123 -11.81 9.94 12.57
C SER A 123 -11.39 10.28 11.13
N PHE A 124 -11.80 11.46 10.65
CA PHE A 124 -11.35 12.00 9.37
C PHE A 124 -9.83 12.01 9.28
N LEU A 125 -9.14 12.45 10.34
CA LEU A 125 -7.68 12.56 10.34
C LEU A 125 -6.99 11.19 10.15
N VAL A 126 -7.47 10.16 10.85
CA VAL A 126 -6.91 8.80 10.73
C VAL A 126 -7.11 8.27 9.31
N SER A 127 -8.32 8.43 8.76
CA SER A 127 -8.61 8.02 7.38
C SER A 127 -7.77 8.79 6.36
N PHE A 128 -7.67 10.11 6.52
CA PHE A 128 -6.90 11.00 5.64
C PHE A 128 -5.41 10.65 5.65
N VAL A 129 -4.79 10.56 6.84
CA VAL A 129 -3.37 10.21 6.98
C VAL A 129 -3.09 8.84 6.37
N ARG A 130 -3.92 7.83 6.68
CA ARG A 130 -3.78 6.50 6.07
C ARG A 130 -3.83 6.55 4.55
N SER A 131 -4.81 7.24 3.97
CA SER A 131 -4.93 7.37 2.51
C SER A 131 -3.71 8.05 1.89
N VAL A 132 -3.20 9.12 2.51
CA VAL A 132 -1.98 9.80 2.06
C VAL A 132 -0.76 8.88 2.16
N CYS A 133 -0.63 8.11 3.24
CA CYS A 133 0.46 7.14 3.40
C CYS A 133 0.41 6.02 2.36
N ILE A 134 -0.78 5.49 2.03
CA ILE A 134 -0.95 4.47 0.98
C ILE A 134 -0.56 5.03 -0.39
N ILE A 135 -0.97 6.26 -0.71
CA ILE A 135 -0.56 6.95 -1.94
C ILE A 135 0.96 7.12 -1.98
N PHE A 136 1.56 7.59 -0.87
CA PHE A 136 3.01 7.74 -0.78
C PHE A 136 3.73 6.40 -0.97
N GLN A 137 3.28 5.34 -0.31
CA GLN A 137 3.82 3.99 -0.49
C GLN A 137 3.79 3.57 -1.98
N GLY A 138 2.67 3.80 -2.67
CA GLY A 138 2.53 3.49 -4.09
C GLY A 138 3.48 4.31 -4.98
N LEU A 139 3.56 5.63 -4.75
CA LEU A 139 4.47 6.52 -5.49
C LEU A 139 5.94 6.13 -5.27
N TRP A 140 6.31 5.80 -4.03
CA TRP A 140 7.66 5.37 -3.69
C TRP A 140 8.02 4.04 -4.37
N LEU A 141 7.09 3.08 -4.41
CA LEU A 141 7.27 1.81 -5.11
C LEU A 141 7.49 2.02 -6.62
N MET A 142 6.67 2.86 -7.26
CA MET A 142 6.84 3.20 -8.69
C MET A 142 8.19 3.87 -8.95
N PHE A 143 8.55 4.84 -8.11
CA PHE A 143 9.78 5.60 -8.24
C PHE A 143 11.03 4.73 -8.05
N MET A 144 11.02 3.85 -7.04
CA MET A 144 12.06 2.84 -6.82
C MET A 144 12.22 1.94 -8.05
N GLY A 145 11.12 1.43 -8.60
CA GLY A 145 11.14 0.60 -9.80
C GLY A 145 11.78 1.31 -10.99
N LEU A 146 11.45 2.59 -11.20
CA LEU A 146 12.07 3.41 -12.24
C LEU A 146 13.57 3.58 -12.00
N MET A 147 13.98 3.94 -10.78
CA MET A 147 15.38 4.24 -10.47
C MET A 147 16.30 3.02 -10.47
N LEU A 148 15.79 1.84 -10.10
CA LEU A 148 16.60 0.61 -10.02
C LEU A 148 16.62 -0.20 -11.32
N TYR A 149 15.56 -0.14 -12.13
CA TYR A 149 15.39 -1.02 -13.29
C TYR A 149 15.36 -0.28 -14.64
N THR A 150 15.52 1.05 -14.68
CA THR A 150 15.64 1.81 -15.93
C THR A 150 17.10 2.16 -16.23
N PRO A 151 17.67 1.69 -17.35
CA PRO A 151 19.04 2.03 -17.74
C PRO A 151 19.22 3.55 -17.88
N GLY A 152 20.31 4.08 -17.33
CA GLY A 152 20.66 5.51 -17.35
C GLY A 152 20.17 6.31 -16.14
N TYR A 153 19.36 5.71 -15.26
CA TYR A 153 18.97 6.32 -13.98
C TYR A 153 19.87 5.91 -12.82
N GLU A 154 20.83 5.01 -13.04
CA GLU A 154 21.79 4.61 -12.01
C GLU A 154 22.65 5.80 -11.52
N PRO A 155 22.88 5.91 -10.20
CA PRO A 155 23.81 6.91 -9.68
C PRO A 155 25.21 6.72 -10.27
N LYS A 156 25.93 7.82 -10.46
CA LYS A 156 27.31 7.78 -10.97
C LYS A 156 28.12 6.73 -10.21
N GLY A 157 28.94 5.96 -10.93
CA GLY A 157 29.76 4.89 -10.33
C GLY A 157 28.99 3.64 -9.90
N CYS A 158 27.68 3.57 -10.12
CA CYS A 158 26.87 2.37 -10.03
C CYS A 158 26.44 1.90 -11.42
N PHE A 159 26.11 0.62 -11.54
CA PHE A 159 25.74 -0.05 -12.78
C PHE A 159 24.84 -1.26 -12.49
N MET A 160 23.97 -1.59 -13.44
CA MET A 160 23.15 -2.80 -13.36
C MET A 160 23.98 -4.03 -13.73
N LYS A 161 23.89 -5.09 -12.93
CA LYS A 161 24.54 -6.38 -13.18
C LYS A 161 23.50 -7.50 -13.05
N LEU A 162 23.47 -8.40 -14.04
CA LEU A 162 22.65 -9.62 -13.94
C LEU A 162 23.33 -10.61 -12.99
N LYS A 163 22.65 -11.02 -11.93
CA LYS A 163 23.07 -12.05 -10.98
C LYS A 163 21.92 -13.03 -10.79
N GLU A 164 22.18 -14.33 -11.01
CA GLU A 164 21.19 -15.41 -10.79
C GLU A 164 19.84 -15.20 -11.51
N GLY A 165 19.86 -14.53 -12.67
CA GLY A 165 18.65 -14.23 -13.46
C GLY A 165 17.92 -12.94 -13.06
N GLN A 166 18.41 -12.21 -12.06
CA GLN A 166 17.84 -10.93 -11.61
C GLN A 166 18.84 -9.77 -11.78
N TYR A 167 18.33 -8.59 -12.15
CA TYR A 167 19.16 -7.38 -12.26
C TYR A 167 19.34 -6.78 -10.88
N VAL A 168 20.59 -6.62 -10.45
CA VAL A 168 20.95 -5.96 -9.18
C VAL A 168 21.85 -4.77 -9.47
N VAL A 169 21.70 -3.69 -8.72
CA VAL A 169 22.55 -2.49 -8.85
C VAL A 169 23.80 -2.67 -7.98
N ARG A 170 24.97 -2.55 -8.61
CA ARG A 170 26.28 -2.61 -7.93
C ARG A 170 27.04 -1.32 -8.16
N CYS A 171 27.90 -0.95 -7.22
CA CYS A 171 28.73 0.25 -7.34
C CYS A 171 30.21 -0.11 -7.25
N ASN A 172 31.06 0.66 -7.93
CA ASN A 172 32.49 0.39 -8.10
C ASN A 172 33.28 0.51 -6.80
N ASP A 173 32.90 1.44 -5.94
CA ASP A 173 33.65 1.82 -4.75
C ASP A 173 32.72 2.35 -3.63
N GLU A 174 33.26 2.40 -2.42
CA GLU A 174 32.52 2.83 -1.23
C GLU A 174 32.02 4.29 -1.33
N LYS A 175 32.76 5.18 -2.00
CA LYS A 175 32.32 6.57 -2.20
C LYS A 175 31.13 6.64 -3.14
N ALA A 176 31.11 5.80 -4.18
CA ALA A 176 29.95 5.67 -5.07
C ALA A 176 28.71 5.15 -4.32
N ILE A 177 28.87 4.16 -3.43
CA ILE A 177 27.78 3.65 -2.57
C ILE A 177 27.26 4.74 -1.65
N HIS A 178 28.14 5.44 -0.93
CA HIS A 178 27.74 6.53 -0.03
C HIS A 178 26.97 7.63 -0.77
N ARG A 179 27.44 8.04 -1.96
CA ARG A 179 26.72 9.01 -2.79
C ARG A 179 25.34 8.48 -3.18
N ALA A 180 25.26 7.23 -3.66
CA ALA A 180 24.01 6.64 -4.09
C ALA A 180 22.98 6.62 -2.94
N VAL A 181 23.38 6.13 -1.75
CA VAL A 181 22.54 6.12 -0.55
C VAL A 181 22.10 7.53 -0.14
N ALA A 182 23.00 8.51 -0.18
CA ALA A 182 22.65 9.89 0.12
C ALA A 182 21.62 10.48 -0.86
N LEU A 183 21.70 10.12 -2.14
CA LEU A 183 20.71 10.51 -3.15
C LEU A 183 19.34 9.89 -2.88
N VAL A 184 19.28 8.59 -2.50
CA VAL A 184 18.02 7.95 -2.11
C VAL A 184 17.37 8.67 -0.93
N ASN A 185 18.16 9.02 0.09
CA ASN A 185 17.66 9.76 1.26
C ASN A 185 17.14 11.15 0.90
N LEU A 186 17.84 11.87 0.02
CA LEU A 186 17.41 13.18 -0.45
C LEU A 186 16.11 13.09 -1.26
N GLN A 187 16.01 12.10 -2.16
CA GLN A 187 14.81 11.85 -2.94
C GLN A 187 13.63 11.55 -2.03
N PHE A 188 13.79 10.63 -1.07
CA PHE A 188 12.75 10.33 -0.08
C PHE A 188 12.35 11.56 0.74
N SER A 189 13.32 12.38 1.14
CA SER A 189 13.06 13.64 1.84
C SER A 189 12.19 14.59 1.02
N TRP A 190 12.40 14.69 -0.29
CA TRP A 190 11.56 15.51 -1.16
C TRP A 190 10.15 14.94 -1.31
N PHE A 191 9.99 13.62 -1.41
CA PHE A 191 8.64 13.01 -1.38
C PHE A 191 7.94 13.26 -0.04
N LEU A 192 8.67 13.14 1.09
CA LEU A 192 8.14 13.38 2.43
C LEU A 192 7.65 14.82 2.63
N ILE A 193 8.21 15.79 1.90
CA ILE A 193 7.75 17.18 1.89
C ILE A 193 6.62 17.37 0.86
N GLY A 194 6.81 16.86 -0.36
CA GLY A 194 5.92 17.10 -1.49
C GLY A 194 4.55 16.42 -1.36
N VAL A 195 4.50 15.18 -0.88
CA VAL A 195 3.24 14.42 -0.76
C VAL A 195 2.29 15.09 0.24
N PRO A 196 2.70 15.51 1.45
CA PRO A 196 1.84 16.26 2.35
C PRO A 196 1.38 17.61 1.79
N ILE A 197 2.29 18.37 1.16
CA ILE A 197 1.91 19.65 0.52
C ILE A 197 0.82 19.42 -0.52
N PHE A 198 1.01 18.42 -1.39
CA PHE A 198 0.00 18.05 -2.38
C PHE A 198 -1.31 17.63 -1.73
N ALA A 199 -1.28 16.74 -0.74
CA ALA A 199 -2.48 16.22 -0.09
C ALA A 199 -3.31 17.32 0.60
N VAL A 200 -2.64 18.22 1.35
CA VAL A 200 -3.31 19.33 2.04
C VAL A 200 -3.84 20.34 1.04
N SER A 201 -3.05 20.69 0.01
CA SER A 201 -3.50 21.61 -1.04
C SER A 201 -4.70 21.06 -1.81
N PHE A 202 -4.66 19.77 -2.16
CA PHE A 202 -5.76 19.08 -2.81
C PHE A 202 -7.02 19.09 -1.94
N TYR A 203 -6.88 18.77 -0.64
CA TYR A 203 -7.99 18.87 0.30
C TYR A 203 -8.58 20.29 0.37
N LEU A 204 -7.75 21.32 0.48
CA LEU A 204 -8.20 22.72 0.52
C LEU A 204 -8.94 23.10 -0.77
N ILE A 205 -8.42 22.72 -1.93
CA ILE A 205 -9.09 22.97 -3.22
C ILE A 205 -10.46 22.29 -3.25
N MET A 206 -10.54 21.01 -2.89
CA MET A 206 -11.81 20.28 -2.83
C MET A 206 -12.79 20.93 -1.85
N ALA A 207 -12.33 21.33 -0.67
CA ALA A 207 -13.14 22.03 0.32
C ALA A 207 -13.66 23.38 -0.21
N THR A 208 -12.86 24.15 -0.94
CA THR A 208 -13.31 25.41 -1.55
C THR A 208 -14.28 25.20 -2.71
N CYS A 209 -14.06 24.19 -3.57
CA CYS A 209 -14.90 23.95 -4.73
C CYS A 209 -16.27 23.33 -4.37
N TYR A 210 -16.33 22.52 -3.31
CA TYR A 210 -17.52 21.76 -2.94
C TYR A 210 -18.13 22.15 -1.58
N GLY A 211 -17.42 22.89 -0.73
CA GLY A 211 -17.85 23.23 0.63
C GLY A 211 -19.01 24.21 0.73
N GLU A 212 -19.27 25.02 -0.30
CA GLU A 212 -20.44 25.92 -0.32
C GLU A 212 -21.76 25.23 -0.73
N LYS A 213 -21.74 23.98 -1.20
CA LYS A 213 -22.91 23.31 -1.82
C LYS A 213 -23.52 22.16 -1.03
N VAL A 214 -23.05 21.88 0.18
CA VAL A 214 -23.59 20.78 0.99
C VAL A 214 -24.27 21.34 2.23
N GLU A 215 -25.55 21.69 2.09
CA GLU A 215 -26.46 21.66 3.24
C GLU A 215 -26.47 20.21 3.74
N TYR A 216 -25.70 19.94 4.79
CA TYR A 216 -25.76 18.67 5.47
C TYR A 216 -27.17 18.52 6.05
N VAL A 217 -28.04 17.78 5.35
CA VAL A 217 -29.24 17.22 5.98
C VAL A 217 -28.73 16.25 7.03
N SER A 218 -28.72 16.71 8.28
CA SER A 218 -28.41 15.88 9.43
C SER A 218 -29.43 14.74 9.49
N LEU A 219 -28.99 13.52 9.16
CA LEU A 219 -29.74 12.28 9.33
C LEU A 219 -30.25 12.07 10.77
N MET A 220 -29.72 12.81 11.74
CA MET A 220 -30.17 12.80 13.13
C MET A 220 -31.52 13.52 13.33
N LYS A 221 -31.95 14.36 12.39
CA LYS A 221 -33.23 15.10 12.49
C LYS A 221 -34.43 14.24 12.12
N GLU A 222 -34.25 13.17 11.35
CA GLU A 222 -35.36 12.31 10.91
C GLU A 222 -35.76 11.28 11.99
N GLU A 223 -34.81 10.75 12.77
CA GLU A 223 -35.11 9.86 13.90
C GLU A 223 -35.79 10.59 15.06
N HIS A 224 -35.38 11.83 15.38
CA HIS A 224 -35.99 12.59 16.48
C HIS A 224 -37.40 13.08 16.16
N HIS A 225 -37.70 13.43 14.90
CA HIS A 225 -39.06 13.78 14.49
C HIS A 225 -40.01 12.57 14.43
N LEU A 226 -39.49 11.36 14.14
CA LEU A 226 -40.29 10.14 14.19
C LEU A 226 -40.62 9.73 15.63
N GLU A 227 -39.67 9.87 16.57
CA GLU A 227 -39.90 9.61 18.00
C GLU A 227 -40.82 10.65 18.66
N ASP A 228 -40.69 11.93 18.33
CA ASP A 228 -41.54 12.98 18.89
C ASP A 228 -42.96 12.95 18.29
N GLY A 229 -43.11 12.55 17.02
CA GLY A 229 -44.40 12.29 16.38
C GLY A 229 -45.14 11.09 16.99
N LEU A 230 -44.42 10.03 17.36
CA LEU A 230 -44.99 8.84 17.99
C LEU A 230 -45.34 9.06 19.47
N LYS A 231 -44.59 9.92 20.18
CA LYS A 231 -44.92 10.33 21.56
C LYS A 231 -46.17 11.20 21.62
N ASN A 232 -46.38 12.09 20.64
CA ASN A 232 -47.57 12.94 20.62
C ASN A 232 -48.87 12.17 20.27
N PHE A 233 -48.78 11.04 19.55
CA PHE A 233 -49.95 10.20 19.27
C PHE A 233 -50.41 9.36 20.47
N ASN A 234 -49.54 9.14 21.47
CA ASN A 234 -49.83 8.33 22.65
C ASN A 234 -50.32 9.14 23.87
N VAL A 235 -50.43 10.47 23.74
CA VAL A 235 -50.88 11.37 24.83
C VAL A 235 -52.31 11.89 24.60
N GLU A 236 -52.92 11.60 23.45
CA GLU A 236 -54.26 12.10 23.06
C GLU A 236 -55.34 11.02 22.87
N SER A 237 -55.27 9.88 23.58
CA SER A 237 -56.37 8.90 23.66
C SER A 237 -56.83 8.61 25.07
#